data_AF-W7T334-F1
#
_entry.id   AF-W7T334-F1
#
_cell.length_a   1.000
_cell.length_b   1.000
_cell.length_c   1.000
_cell.angle_alpha   90.00
_cell.angle_beta   90.00
_cell.angle_gamma   90.00
#
_symmetry.space_group_name_H-M   'P 1'
#
loop_
_entity.id
_entity.type
_entity.pdbx_description
1 polymer ?
#
loop_
_entity_poly.entity_id
_entity_poly.type
_entity_poly.pdbx_seq_one_letter_code
_entity_poly.pdbx_strand_id
1 'polypeptide(L)'
;MNGVGSTWRPDGPVRYRRDGINRLVGVMPATCKQGLHALHVVGYTARETTSEHGSQELLAITCAACVSANLSGATWYLVRTQPRPELAELDDEPYRDIEPQLMERPVTR
;
A
#
# COMPACT_ATOMS: atom_id res chain seq x y z
N MET A 1 12.66 -30.20 6.61
CA MET A 1 11.30 -29.62 6.59
C MET A 1 11.20 -28.68 7.77
N ASN A 2 11.14 -27.36 7.55
CA ASN A 2 10.78 -26.34 8.55
C ASN A 2 10.38 -25.08 7.77
N GLY A 3 9.19 -25.12 7.16
CA GLY A 3 8.58 -23.93 6.55
C GLY A 3 8.01 -23.08 7.66
N VAL A 4 8.75 -22.07 8.10
CA VAL A 4 8.23 -21.04 8.99
C VAL A 4 7.21 -20.28 8.17
N GLY A 5 5.92 -20.56 8.38
CA GLY A 5 4.85 -19.85 7.70
C GLY A 5 5.00 -18.37 8.02
N SER A 6 5.33 -17.57 7.02
CA SER A 6 5.38 -16.12 7.14
C SER A 6 4.01 -15.67 7.64
N THR A 7 3.93 -15.15 8.87
CA THR A 7 2.70 -14.53 9.43
C THR A 7 2.40 -13.19 8.76
N TRP A 8 2.83 -13.04 7.51
CA TRP A 8 2.69 -11.85 6.72
C TRP A 8 1.23 -11.71 6.32
N ARG A 9 0.61 -10.59 6.73
CA ARG A 9 -0.75 -10.22 6.35
C ARG A 9 -0.71 -8.95 5.50
N PRO A 10 -1.57 -8.84 4.48
CA PRO A 10 -1.76 -7.59 3.75
C PRO A 10 -2.13 -6.44 4.68
N ASP A 11 -1.70 -5.23 4.33
CA ASP A 11 -1.85 -4.02 5.12
C ASP A 11 -3.29 -3.45 5.10
N GLY A 12 -4.12 -3.93 4.18
CA GLY A 12 -5.53 -3.54 4.07
C GLY A 12 -6.06 -3.80 2.67
N PRO A 13 -7.30 -3.40 2.36
CA PRO A 13 -7.85 -3.48 1.02
C PRO A 13 -7.45 -2.25 0.16
N VAL A 14 -7.40 -2.44 -1.16
CA VAL A 14 -7.51 -1.32 -2.11
C VAL A 14 -8.90 -0.73 -1.98
N ARG A 15 -9.00 0.61 -1.93
CA ARG A 15 -10.27 1.31 -1.92
C ARG A 15 -10.69 1.57 -3.35
N TYR A 16 -12.00 1.55 -3.61
CA TYR A 16 -12.52 1.73 -4.96
C TYR A 16 -13.65 2.76 -4.94
N ARG A 17 -13.72 3.54 -6.02
CA ARG A 17 -14.85 4.42 -6.29
C ARG A 17 -15.20 4.36 -7.78
N ARG A 18 -16.37 4.88 -8.12
CA ARG A 18 -16.73 5.16 -9.52
C ARG A 18 -16.61 6.65 -9.80
N ASP A 19 -16.17 6.99 -11.00
CA ASP A 19 -16.13 8.38 -11.45
C ASP A 19 -17.48 8.84 -12.05
N GLY A 20 -17.55 10.09 -12.52
CA GLY A 20 -18.76 10.67 -13.11
C GLY A 20 -19.24 10.00 -14.41
N ILE A 21 -18.45 9.12 -15.01
CA ILE A 21 -18.82 8.31 -16.17
C ILE A 21 -18.82 6.81 -15.85
N ASN A 22 -18.92 6.45 -14.57
CA ASN A 22 -19.07 5.09 -14.06
C ASN A 22 -17.84 4.19 -14.23
N ARG A 23 -16.64 4.73 -14.54
CA ARG A 23 -15.39 3.95 -14.60
C ARG A 23 -14.94 3.53 -13.21
N LEU A 24 -14.33 2.35 -13.12
CA LEU A 24 -13.78 1.85 -11.85
C LEU A 24 -12.41 2.49 -11.58
N VAL A 25 -12.31 3.24 -10.49
CA VAL A 25 -11.06 3.88 -10.05
C VAL A 25 -10.57 3.19 -8.77
N GLY A 26 -9.35 2.66 -8.84
CA GLY A 26 -8.64 2.17 -7.66
C GLY A 26 -7.98 3.33 -6.95
N VAL A 27 -8.30 3.53 -5.69
CA VAL A 27 -7.71 4.58 -4.86
C VAL A 27 -6.66 3.94 -3.98
N MET A 28 -5.45 4.47 -4.02
CA MET A 28 -4.30 4.06 -3.20
C MET A 28 -3.92 5.19 -2.24
N PRO A 29 -3.24 4.88 -1.12
CA PRO A 29 -2.71 5.91 -0.24
C PRO A 29 -1.81 6.87 -1.01
N ALA A 30 -1.99 8.17 -0.81
CA ALA A 30 -1.12 9.20 -1.38
C ALA A 30 0.21 9.32 -0.62
N THR A 31 0.25 8.83 0.63
CA THR A 31 1.44 8.83 1.47
C THR A 31 2.01 7.42 1.64
N CYS A 32 3.33 7.29 1.81
CA CYS A 32 3.95 5.99 2.05
C CYS A 32 3.49 5.39 3.39
N LYS A 33 3.64 4.07 3.56
CA LYS A 33 3.25 3.35 4.79
C LYS A 33 3.80 3.95 6.10
N GLN A 34 4.99 4.57 6.03
CA GLN A 34 5.63 5.22 7.18
C GLN A 34 5.04 6.60 7.50
N GLY A 35 4.18 7.16 6.65
CA GLY A 35 3.64 8.51 6.79
C GLY A 35 4.62 9.63 6.44
N LEU A 36 5.81 9.30 5.91
CA LEU A 36 6.93 10.26 5.77
C LEU A 36 7.01 10.95 4.39
N HIS A 37 6.50 10.31 3.33
CA HIS A 37 6.70 10.76 1.96
C HIS A 37 5.40 10.77 1.18
N ALA A 38 5.11 11.88 0.51
CA ALA A 38 4.05 11.96 -0.49
C ALA A 38 4.50 11.26 -1.78
N LEU A 39 3.77 10.20 -2.18
CA LEU A 39 4.16 9.30 -3.28
C LEU A 39 4.17 9.99 -4.64
N HIS A 40 3.31 10.99 -4.85
CA HIS A 40 3.31 11.79 -6.08
C HIS A 40 4.55 12.68 -6.22
N VAL A 41 5.22 13.01 -5.10
CA VAL A 41 6.44 13.84 -5.09
C VAL A 41 7.69 12.98 -5.26
N VAL A 42 7.81 11.91 -4.45
CA VAL A 42 9.03 11.09 -4.42
C VAL A 42 9.02 9.95 -5.44
N GLY A 43 7.87 9.67 -6.04
CA GLY A 43 7.67 8.52 -6.92
C GLY A 43 7.40 7.21 -6.15
N TYR A 44 6.74 6.30 -6.83
CA TYR A 44 6.42 4.97 -6.32
C TYR A 44 6.32 3.97 -7.46
N THR A 45 6.40 2.68 -7.13
CA THR A 45 6.01 1.61 -8.05
C THR A 45 4.80 0.87 -7.49
N ALA A 46 3.90 0.43 -8.35
CA ALA A 46 2.76 -0.41 -8.01
C ALA A 46 2.77 -1.64 -8.91
N ARG A 47 2.76 -2.83 -8.30
CA ARG A 47 2.83 -4.11 -9.03
C ARG A 47 1.77 -5.07 -8.52
N GLU A 48 1.05 -5.68 -9.45
CA GLU A 48 0.12 -6.75 -9.13
C GLU A 48 0.92 -8.01 -8.78
N THR A 49 0.51 -8.69 -7.72
CA THR A 49 1.11 -9.94 -7.25
C THR A 49 0.04 -10.81 -6.58
N THR A 50 0.37 -12.04 -6.26
CA THR A 50 -0.48 -12.93 -5.47
C THR A 50 0.17 -13.23 -4.12
N SER A 51 -0.65 -13.65 -3.15
CA SER A 51 -0.13 -14.21 -1.87
C SER A 51 0.67 -15.49 -2.12
N GLU A 52 1.51 -15.91 -1.15
CA GLU A 52 2.35 -17.13 -1.27
C GLU A 52 1.57 -18.39 -1.67
N HIS A 53 0.27 -18.47 -1.34
CA HIS A 53 -0.60 -19.59 -1.68
C HIS A 53 -1.55 -19.29 -2.85
N GLY A 54 -1.37 -18.18 -3.57
CA GLY A 54 -2.22 -17.78 -4.69
C GLY A 54 -3.67 -17.44 -4.32
N SER A 55 -3.97 -17.36 -3.01
CA SER A 55 -5.34 -17.23 -2.50
C SER A 55 -5.92 -15.82 -2.59
N GLN A 56 -5.07 -14.80 -2.78
CA GLN A 56 -5.48 -13.40 -2.82
C GLN A 56 -4.69 -12.65 -3.89
N GLU A 57 -5.41 -11.83 -4.68
CA GLU A 57 -4.78 -10.82 -5.52
C GLU A 57 -4.36 -9.64 -4.65
N LEU A 58 -3.11 -9.22 -4.84
CA LEU A 58 -2.46 -8.18 -4.06
C LEU A 58 -1.93 -7.09 -5.00
N LEU A 59 -1.86 -5.88 -4.47
CA LEU A 59 -1.15 -4.76 -5.06
C LEU A 59 0.02 -4.40 -4.14
N ALA A 60 1.23 -4.70 -4.58
CA ALA A 60 2.44 -4.28 -3.90
C ALA A 60 2.76 -2.83 -4.30
N ILE A 61 2.81 -1.93 -3.32
CA ILE A 61 3.17 -0.53 -3.51
C ILE A 61 4.52 -0.30 -2.84
N THR A 62 5.45 0.32 -3.56
CA THR A 62 6.81 0.58 -3.09
C THR A 62 7.16 2.05 -3.23
N CYS A 63 7.53 2.70 -2.12
CA CYS A 63 7.98 4.09 -2.10
C CYS A 63 9.45 4.20 -2.53
N ALA A 64 9.75 4.99 -3.55
CA ALA A 64 11.11 5.12 -4.07
C ALA A 64 12.08 5.72 -3.03
N ALA A 65 11.66 6.76 -2.30
CA ALA A 65 12.49 7.37 -1.26
C ALA A 65 12.81 6.42 -0.10
N CYS A 66 11.83 5.64 0.38
CA CYS A 66 12.06 4.65 1.43
C CYS A 66 13.01 3.53 0.96
N VAL A 67 12.91 3.10 -0.29
CA VAL A 67 13.86 2.14 -0.88
C VAL A 67 15.26 2.73 -0.94
N SER A 68 15.42 3.95 -1.47
CA SER A 68 16.72 4.61 -1.56
C SER A 68 17.38 4.84 -0.19
N ALA A 69 16.56 5.08 0.84
CA ALA A 69 17.02 5.22 2.23
C ALA A 69 17.19 3.88 2.97
N ASN A 70 16.96 2.74 2.30
CA ASN A 70 17.01 1.39 2.88
C ASN A 70 16.17 1.24 4.16
N LEU A 71 15.00 1.89 4.19
CA LEU A 71 14.06 1.82 5.31
C LEU A 71 13.22 0.54 5.23
N SER A 72 12.94 -0.06 6.39
CA SER A 72 11.95 -1.13 6.50
C SER A 72 10.54 -0.60 6.13
N GLY A 73 9.68 -1.48 5.62
CA GLY A 73 8.34 -1.08 5.21
C GLY A 73 8.30 -0.17 3.97
N ALA A 74 9.37 -0.12 3.19
CA ALA A 74 9.39 0.58 1.90
C ALA A 74 8.39 0.02 0.89
N THR A 75 8.04 -1.26 1.04
CA THR A 75 6.97 -1.95 0.30
C THR A 75 5.87 -2.38 1.26
N TRP A 76 4.62 -2.19 0.85
CA TRP A 76 3.42 -2.67 1.54
C TRP A 76 2.41 -3.21 0.52
N TYR A 77 1.42 -3.96 0.98
CA TYR A 77 0.55 -4.71 0.10
C TYR A 77 -0.91 -4.51 0.44
N LEU A 78 -1.71 -4.23 -0.58
CA LEU A 78 -3.15 -4.06 -0.45
C LEU A 78 -3.88 -5.22 -1.13
N VAL A 79 -4.93 -5.76 -0.51
CA VAL A 79 -5.82 -6.77 -1.08
C VAL A 79 -6.68 -6.14 -2.16
N ARG A 80 -6.66 -6.72 -3.36
CA ARG A 80 -7.59 -6.36 -4.43
C ARG A 80 -8.79 -7.30 -4.39
N THR A 81 -9.98 -6.71 -4.36
CA THR A 81 -11.26 -7.45 -4.24
C THR A 81 -12.18 -7.24 -5.44
N GLN A 82 -11.84 -6.28 -6.31
CA GLN A 82 -12.57 -5.99 -7.54
C GLN A 82 -11.71 -6.25 -8.78
N PRO A 83 -12.34 -6.36 -9.97
CA PRO A 83 -11.63 -6.36 -11.23
C PRO A 83 -10.61 -5.23 -11.31
N ARG A 84 -9.58 -5.42 -12.14
CA ARG A 84 -8.53 -4.41 -12.33
C ARG A 84 -9.18 -3.05 -12.65
N PRO A 85 -8.89 -2.00 -11.85
CA PRO A 85 -9.47 -0.71 -12.10
C PRO A 85 -8.93 -0.14 -13.42
N GLU A 86 -9.75 0.66 -14.09
CA GLU A 86 -9.37 1.31 -15.34
C GLU A 86 -8.39 2.46 -15.09
N LEU A 87 -8.46 3.05 -13.90
CA LEU A 87 -7.63 4.16 -13.46
C LEU A 87 -7.17 3.95 -12.02
N ALA A 88 -6.04 4.55 -11.68
CA ALA A 88 -5.52 4.59 -10.32
C ALA A 88 -5.34 6.03 -9.86
N GLU A 89 -5.75 6.32 -8.63
CA GLU A 89 -5.61 7.62 -7.99
C GLU A 89 -4.89 7.49 -6.64
N LEU A 90 -4.27 8.59 -6.22
CA LEU A 90 -3.63 8.72 -4.92
C LEU A 90 -4.48 9.63 -4.05
N ASP A 91 -5.02 9.08 -2.96
CA ASP A 91 -5.80 9.84 -1.98
C ASP A 91 -5.70 9.15 -0.61
N ASP A 92 -5.37 9.93 0.42
CA ASP A 92 -5.29 9.45 1.81
C ASP A 92 -6.64 9.50 2.53
N GLU A 93 -7.64 10.24 2.02
CA GLU A 93 -8.93 10.38 2.68
C GLU A 93 -9.64 9.03 2.94
N PRO A 94 -9.68 8.07 2.00
CA PRO A 94 -10.25 6.74 2.23
C PRO A 94 -9.44 5.83 3.17
N TYR A 95 -8.26 6.29 3.59
CA TYR A 95 -7.30 5.56 4.41
C TYR A 95 -7.10 6.19 5.80
N ARG A 96 -7.83 7.26 6.15
CA ARG A 96 -7.69 7.94 7.45
C ARG A 96 -7.91 7.05 8.67
N ASP A 97 -8.71 5.98 8.53
CA ASP A 97 -8.94 5.00 9.61
C ASP A 97 -7.76 4.03 9.81
N ILE A 98 -6.79 4.05 8.90
CA ILE A 98 -5.56 3.25 8.95
C ILE A 98 -4.48 4.20 9.43
N GLU A 99 -4.28 4.28 10.75
CA GLU A 99 -3.22 5.11 11.32
C GLU A 99 -1.87 4.74 10.68
N PRO A 100 -1.10 5.72 10.16
CA PRO A 100 0.26 5.46 9.76
C PRO A 100 1.00 4.91 10.98
N GLN A 101 1.68 3.78 10.82
CA GLN A 101 2.59 3.26 11.84
C GLN A 101 3.82 4.18 11.90
N LEU A 102 3.63 5.38 12.45
CA LEU A 102 4.71 6.19 12.94
C LEU A 102 5.43 5.31 13.96
N MET A 103 6.62 4.80 13.60
CA MET A 103 7.54 4.27 14.59
C MET A 103 7.69 5.36 15.64
N GLU A 104 7.16 5.09 16.84
CA GLU A 104 7.34 5.92 18.01
C GLU A 104 8.84 6.13 18.18
N ARG A 105 9.35 7.30 17.80
CA ARG A 105 10.73 7.68 18.09
C ARG A 105 10.76 7.81 19.61
N PRO A 106 11.59 7.04 20.35
CA PRO A 106 11.74 7.30 21.78
C PRO A 106 12.27 8.73 21.91
N VAL A 107 11.48 9.59 22.54
CA VAL A 107 11.91 10.91 22.99
C VAL A 107 12.89 10.67 24.12
N THR A 108 14.18 10.70 23.81
CA THR A 108 15.22 10.76 24.84
C THR A 108 15.19 12.18 25.43
N ARG A 109 14.76 12.26 26.70
CA ARG A 109 14.78 13.48 27.52
C ARG A 109 16.19 13.77 28.00
#